data_AF-A0A932HDW2-F1
#
_entry.id   AF-A0A932HDW2-F1
#
_cell.length_a   1.000
_cell.length_b   1.000
_cell.length_c   1.000
_cell.angle_alpha   90.00
_cell.angle_beta   90.00
_cell.angle_gamma   90.00
#
_symmetry.space_group_name_H-M   'P 1'
#
loop_
_entity.id
_entity.type
_entity.pdbx_description
1 polymer ?
#
loop_
_entity_poly.entity_id
_entity_poly.type
_entity_poly.pdbx_seq_one_letter_code
_entity_poly.pdbx_strand_id
1 'polypeptide(L)'
;MLMLSAAGAHAEITCAQLFEIAAATVELRDRGTSLTTVLKNTEDLRKANKLTEQDLQRVRQVVQESFTRARSPFEIFQECEAQKSATRPPYETGTSRP
;
A
#
# COMPACT_ATOMS: atom_id res chain seq x y z
N MET A 1 -8.39 -29.67 16.24
CA MET A 1 -8.17 -28.22 16.45
C MET A 1 -7.82 -27.59 15.11
N LEU A 2 -8.81 -27.08 14.38
CA LEU A 2 -8.60 -26.28 13.17
C LEU A 2 -8.55 -24.82 13.63
N MET A 3 -7.35 -24.23 13.64
CA MET A 3 -7.16 -22.80 13.88
C MET A 3 -7.68 -22.05 12.66
N LEU A 4 -8.96 -21.69 12.73
CA LEU A 4 -9.61 -20.79 11.80
C LEU A 4 -8.98 -19.40 11.98
N SER A 5 -7.96 -19.11 11.17
CA SER A 5 -7.36 -17.78 11.07
C SER A 5 -8.44 -16.81 10.62
N ALA A 6 -9.06 -16.14 11.59
CA ALA A 6 -9.89 -14.99 11.35
C ALA A 6 -9.01 -13.97 10.61
N ALA A 7 -9.18 -13.88 9.29
CA ALA A 7 -8.71 -12.76 8.51
C ALA A 7 -9.41 -11.53 9.11
N GLY A 8 -8.69 -10.81 9.97
CA GLY A 8 -9.18 -9.55 10.51
C GLY A 8 -9.51 -8.67 9.31
N ALA A 9 -10.77 -8.26 9.21
CA ALA A 9 -11.20 -7.20 8.32
C ALA A 9 -10.63 -5.87 8.85
N HIS A 10 -9.30 -5.76 8.84
CA HIS A 10 -8.64 -4.48 8.87
C HIS A 10 -8.86 -3.87 7.48
N ALA A 11 -9.23 -2.58 7.43
CA ALA A 11 -9.28 -1.84 6.18
C ALA A 11 -7.83 -1.70 5.68
N GLU A 12 -7.33 -2.78 5.09
CA GLU A 12 -5.98 -2.88 4.55
C GLU A 12 -5.84 -1.82 3.45
N ILE A 13 -4.71 -1.11 3.48
CA ILE A 13 -4.45 -0.10 2.46
C ILE A 13 -4.44 -0.76 1.07
N THR A 14 -5.26 -0.25 0.17
CA THR A 14 -5.37 -0.81 -1.17
C THR A 14 -4.17 -0.39 -2.04
N CYS A 15 -3.87 -1.19 -3.06
CA CYS A 15 -2.81 -0.85 -4.03
C CYS A 15 -3.10 0.48 -4.75
N ALA A 16 -4.38 0.78 -5.02
CA ALA A 16 -4.80 2.08 -5.56
C ALA A 16 -4.48 3.23 -4.59
N GLN A 17 -4.76 3.07 -3.29
CA GLN A 17 -4.39 4.08 -2.29
C GLN A 17 -2.87 4.27 -2.20
N LEU A 18 -2.07 3.21 -2.29
CA LEU A 18 -0.61 3.33 -2.31
C LEU A 18 -0.12 4.07 -3.56
N PHE A 19 -0.72 3.82 -4.73
CA PHE A 19 -0.43 4.56 -5.95
C PHE A 19 -0.72 6.06 -5.80
N GLU A 20 -1.90 6.40 -5.30
CA GLU A 20 -2.30 7.80 -5.08
C GLU A 20 -1.34 8.52 -4.12
N ILE A 21 -0.92 7.85 -3.04
CA ILE A 21 0.05 8.41 -2.09
C ILE A 21 1.42 8.61 -2.75
N ALA A 22 1.88 7.65 -3.55
CA ALA A 22 3.13 7.77 -4.29
C ALA A 22 3.08 8.92 -5.30
N ALA A 23 1.99 9.03 -6.07
CA ALA A 23 1.77 10.09 -7.05
C ALA A 23 1.73 11.47 -6.39
N ALA A 24 0.95 11.62 -5.31
CA ALA A 24 0.88 12.86 -4.53
C ALA A 24 2.24 13.23 -3.91
N THR A 25 3.03 12.24 -3.48
CA THR A 25 4.39 12.47 -2.96
C THR A 25 5.32 13.04 -4.03
N VAL A 26 5.25 12.50 -5.25
CA VAL A 26 6.01 13.02 -6.40
C VAL A 26 5.61 14.45 -6.71
N GLU A 27 4.30 14.75 -6.75
CA GLU A 27 3.80 16.10 -6.99
C GLU A 27 4.26 17.09 -5.91
N LEU A 28 4.18 16.71 -4.63
CA LEU A 28 4.63 17.55 -3.52
C LEU A 28 6.14 17.82 -3.57
N ARG A 29 6.94 16.79 -3.88
CA ARG A 29 8.39 16.93 -4.10
C ARG A 29 8.68 17.91 -5.23
N ASP A 30 8.00 17.75 -6.36
CA ASP A 30 8.23 18.57 -7.55
C ASP A 30 7.80 20.04 -7.34
N ARG A 31 6.91 20.28 -6.37
CA ARG A 31 6.56 21.62 -5.86
C ARG A 31 7.57 22.19 -4.84
N GLY A 32 8.64 21.46 -4.52
CA GLY A 32 9.66 21.88 -3.54
C GLY A 32 9.29 21.60 -2.08
N THR A 33 8.28 20.77 -1.81
CA THR A 33 7.91 20.39 -0.45
C THR A 33 8.97 19.48 0.15
N SER A 34 9.36 19.72 1.41
CA SER A 34 10.34 18.87 2.09
C SER A 34 9.76 17.49 2.45
N LEU A 35 10.61 16.46 2.46
CA LEU A 35 10.21 15.10 2.87
C LEU A 35 9.58 15.08 4.27
N THR A 36 10.12 15.86 5.22
CA THR A 36 9.58 15.97 6.58
C THR A 36 8.14 16.49 6.58
N THR A 37 7.84 17.46 5.72
CA THR A 37 6.47 17.99 5.57
C THR A 37 5.55 16.94 4.95
N VAL A 38 5.99 16.23 3.91
CA VAL A 38 5.19 15.17 3.27
C VAL A 38 4.87 14.05 4.27
N LEU A 39 5.87 13.59 5.03
CA LEU A 39 5.69 12.57 6.07
C LEU A 39 4.74 13.04 7.18
N LYS A 40 4.80 14.32 7.58
CA LYS A 40 3.86 14.87 8.56
C LYS A 40 2.41 14.84 8.05
N ASN A 41 2.19 15.15 6.77
CA ASN A 41 0.87 15.05 6.15
C ASN A 41 0.36 13.59 6.15
N THR A 42 1.26 12.61 5.97
CA THR A 42 0.94 11.19 6.11
C THR A 42 0.51 10.81 7.53
N GLU A 43 1.17 11.36 8.56
CA GLU A 43 0.77 11.13 9.96
C GLU A 43 -0.60 11.73 10.29
N ASP A 44 -0.97 12.83 9.66
CA ASP A 44 -2.31 13.41 9.84
C ASP A 44 -3.39 12.57 9.13
N LEU A 45 -3.06 11.91 8.02
CA LEU A 45 -3.95 10.92 7.38
C LEU A 45 -4.21 9.71 8.28
N ARG A 46 -3.26 9.28 9.12
CA ARG A 46 -3.46 8.23 10.15
C ARG A 46 -4.54 8.61 11.16
N LYS A 47 -4.67 9.90 11.48
CA LYS A 47 -5.70 10.36 12.43
C LYS A 47 -7.08 10.39 11.77
N ALA A 48 -7.13 10.65 10.46
CA ALA A 48 -8.36 10.76 9.69
C ALA A 48 -8.90 9.41 9.20
N ASN A 49 -8.01 8.52 8.75
CA ASN A 49 -8.33 7.16 8.31
C ASN A 49 -7.74 6.19 9.32
N LYS A 50 -8.55 5.25 9.81
CA LYS A 50 -8.19 4.22 10.82
C LYS A 50 -7.13 3.21 10.31
N LEU A 51 -6.00 3.71 9.81
CA LEU A 51 -4.86 2.93 9.34
C LEU A 51 -4.23 2.23 10.53
N THR A 52 -3.85 0.96 10.34
CA THR A 52 -3.06 0.23 11.32
C THR A 52 -1.63 0.79 11.34
N GLU A 53 -0.86 0.49 12.40
CA GLU A 53 0.56 0.86 12.44
C GLU A 53 1.34 0.23 11.29
N GLN A 54 0.94 -0.98 10.85
CA GLN A 54 1.54 -1.67 9.72
C GLN A 54 1.26 -0.95 8.39
N ASP A 55 0.02 -0.50 8.16
CA ASP A 55 -0.31 0.31 6.99
C ASP A 55 0.51 1.62 6.98
N LEU A 56 0.63 2.26 8.15
CA LEU A 56 1.39 3.50 8.28
C LEU A 56 2.87 3.32 7.94
N GLN A 57 3.48 2.23 8.41
CA GLN A 57 4.86 1.90 8.04
C GLN A 57 5.02 1.71 6.53
N ARG A 58 4.07 1.01 5.89
CA ARG A 58 4.06 0.80 4.45
C ARG A 58 3.93 2.11 3.69
N VAL A 59 3.05 3.01 4.13
CA VAL A 59 2.91 4.34 3.52
C VAL A 59 4.17 5.17 3.67
N ARG A 60 4.77 5.21 4.87
CA ARG A 60 6.04 5.95 5.09
C ARG A 60 7.15 5.46 4.17
N GLN A 61 7.24 4.14 3.98
CA GLN A 61 8.19 3.55 3.05
C GLN A 61 7.92 4.01 1.60
N VAL A 62 6.69 3.91 1.13
CA VAL A 62 6.28 4.36 -0.21
C VAL A 62 6.56 5.83 -0.43
N VAL A 63 6.29 6.69 0.56
CA VAL A 63 6.60 8.12 0.52
C VAL A 63 8.10 8.34 0.36
N GLN A 64 8.94 7.68 1.17
CA GLN A 64 10.40 7.84 1.08
C GLN A 64 10.95 7.41 -0.28
N GLU A 65 10.52 6.26 -0.79
CA GLU A 65 11.01 5.72 -2.06
C GLU A 65 10.54 6.56 -3.26
N SER A 66 9.29 7.02 -3.23
CA SER A 66 8.74 7.91 -4.27
C SER A 66 9.40 9.29 -4.24
N PHE A 67 9.64 9.82 -3.04
CA PHE A 67 10.29 11.11 -2.85
C PHE A 67 11.75 11.08 -3.35
N THR A 68 12.49 10.03 -3.01
CA THR A 68 13.90 9.85 -3.41
C THR A 68 14.07 9.35 -4.85
N ARG A 69 12.98 9.11 -5.59
CA ARG A 69 12.98 8.52 -6.95
C ARG A 69 13.55 7.10 -7.00
N ALA A 70 13.61 6.41 -5.85
CA ALA A 70 14.02 5.01 -5.79
C ALA A 70 13.01 4.10 -6.49
N ARG A 71 11.72 4.44 -6.42
CA ARG A 71 10.63 3.75 -7.12
C ARG A 71 9.61 4.73 -7.66
N SER A 72 9.06 4.45 -8.84
CA SER A 72 7.94 5.21 -9.40
C SER A 72 6.59 4.76 -8.79
N PRO A 73 5.57 5.62 -8.79
CA PRO A 73 4.22 5.23 -8.36
C PRO A 73 3.69 3.98 -9.07
N PHE A 74 4.01 3.82 -10.35
CA PHE A 74 3.57 2.66 -11.14
C PHE A 74 4.28 1.36 -10.74
N GLU A 75 5.58 1.41 -10.42
CA GLU A 75 6.29 0.24 -9.88
C GLU A 75 5.70 -0.20 -8.54
N ILE A 76 5.43 0.76 -7.65
CA ILE A 76 4.81 0.49 -6.34
C ILE A 76 3.43 -0.16 -6.50
N PHE A 77 2.62 0.32 -7.44
CA PHE A 77 1.32 -0.27 -7.75
C PHE A 77 1.44 -1.70 -8.25
N GLN A 78 2.29 -1.95 -9.25
CA GLN A 78 2.48 -3.28 -9.83
C GLN A 78 2.99 -4.29 -8.80
N GLU A 79 3.95 -3.91 -7.97
CA GLU A 79 4.47 -4.78 -6.93
C GLU A 79 3.41 -5.12 -5.87
N CYS A 80 2.55 -4.16 -5.51
CA CYS A 80 1.45 -4.40 -4.59
C CYS A 80 0.46 -5.42 -5.15
N GLU A 81 0.06 -5.28 -6.42
CA GLU A 81 -0.84 -6.22 -7.09
C GLU A 81 -0.18 -7.61 -7.27
N ALA A 82 1.12 -7.66 -7.55
CA ALA A 82 1.89 -8.91 -7.62
C ALA A 82 1.93 -9.64 -6.26
N GLN A 83 2.15 -8.93 -5.16
CA GLN A 83 2.14 -9.52 -3.81
C GLN A 83 0.74 -10.03 -3.42
N LYS A 84 -0.30 -9.30 -3.79
CA LYS A 84 -1.69 -9.69 -3.55
C LYS A 84 -2.06 -10.96 -4.32
N SER A 85 -1.58 -11.12 -5.55
CA SER A 85 -1.80 -12.32 -6.36
C SER A 85 -0.96 -13.52 -5.91
N ALA A 86 0.26 -13.31 -5.40
CA ALA A 86 1.09 -14.36 -4.82
C ALA A 86 0.57 -14.89 -3.47
N THR A 87 -0.17 -14.07 -2.72
CA THR A 87 -0.79 -14.46 -1.44
C THR A 87 -2.13 -15.19 -1.63
N ARG A 88 -2.71 -15.14 -2.84
CA ARG A 88 -3.83 -16.03 -3.20
C ARG A 88 -3.25 -17.45 -3.38
N PRO A 89 -3.73 -18.47 -2.64
CA PRO A 89 -3.44 -19.83 -3.05
C PRO A 89 -3.90 -20.00 -4.50
N PRO A 90 -3.13 -20.71 -5.35
CA PRO A 90 -3.59 -21.03 -6.70
C PRO A 90 -4.95 -21.72 -6.52
N TYR A 91 -5.98 -21.10 -7.11
CA TYR A 91 -7.33 -21.63 -7.16
C TYR A 91 -7.27 -23.12 -7.47
N GLU A 92 -7.97 -23.93 -6.68
CA GLU A 92 -8.32 -25.28 -7.08
C GLU A 92 -8.92 -25.18 -8.48
N THR A 93 -8.25 -25.81 -9.44
CA THR A 93 -8.78 -26.07 -10.76
C THR A 93 -9.92 -27.07 -10.57
N GLY A 94 -11.08 -26.55 -10.19
CA GLY A 94 -12.33 -27.28 -10.18
C GLY A 94 -12.67 -27.65 -11.62
N THR A 95 -12.17 -28.80 -12.06
CA THR A 95 -12.63 -29.56 -13.22
C THR A 95 -14.12 -29.84 -13.05
N SER A 96 -14.97 -28.93 -13.52
CA SER A 96 -16.35 -29.22 -13.89
C SER A 96 -16.36 -29.76 -15.31
N ARG A 97 -16.28 -31.10 -15.39
CA ARG A 97 -17.16 -32.04 -16.13
C ARG A 97 -17.82 -31.62 -17.45
N PRO A 98 -18.06 -32.56 -18.38
CA PRO A 98 -19.02 -33.66 -18.16
C PRO A 98 -18.41 -35.07 -17.99
#